data_AF-A0A015JMR0-F1
#
_entry.id   AF-A0A015JMR0-F1
#
_cell.length_a   1.000
_cell.length_b   1.000
_cell.length_c   1.000
_cell.angle_alpha   90.00
_cell.angle_beta   90.00
_cell.angle_gamma   90.00
#
_symmetry.space_group_name_H-M   'P 1'
#
loop_
_entity.id
_entity.type
_entity.pdbx_description
1 polymer ?
#
loop_
_entity_poly.entity_id
_entity_poly.type
_entity_poly.pdbx_seq_one_letter_code
_entity_poly.pdbx_strand_id
1 'polypeptide(L)'
;MNTEVSGPSFKVTREHTVGDAKKLLMMSVCSLCQTLGNNLDCSVEIAKEIKTYSIQIIGDHLMLFSVSLIDKEKFLAVELVSCLIPFSFDAIHYYTKIFNFFMRIRTEFVNQEKLQRKMYSSAPVDNSVKVRDWLLLPDDYFFYDLKPLPENIDKIIVI
;
A
#
# COMPACT_ATOMS: atom_id res chain seq x y z
N MET A 1 -2.37 -5.22 6.08
CA MET A 1 -2.98 -5.20 4.74
C MET A 1 -4.38 -4.66 4.90
N ASN A 2 -4.76 -3.67 4.11
CA ASN A 2 -6.09 -3.05 4.16
C ASN A 2 -6.89 -3.45 2.93
N THR A 3 -8.21 -3.60 3.05
CA THR A 3 -9.09 -3.95 1.93
C THR A 3 -10.27 -2.99 1.92
N GLU A 4 -10.60 -2.44 0.76
CA GLU A 4 -11.74 -1.54 0.55
C GLU A 4 -12.57 -2.02 -0.65
N VAL A 5 -13.89 -1.91 -0.55
CA VAL A 5 -14.83 -2.28 -1.61
C VAL A 5 -15.66 -1.07 -1.98
N SER A 6 -15.48 -0.56 -3.19
CA SER A 6 -16.14 0.65 -3.65
C SER A 6 -17.44 0.34 -4.40
N GLY A 7 -18.54 0.57 -3.70
CA GLY A 7 -19.88 0.54 -4.26
C GLY A 7 -20.44 -0.86 -4.52
N PRO A 8 -21.73 -0.93 -4.89
CA PRO A 8 -22.37 -2.18 -5.32
C PRO A 8 -21.86 -2.62 -6.70
N SER A 9 -22.07 -3.90 -7.07
CA SER A 9 -21.74 -4.42 -8.40
C SER A 9 -22.45 -3.69 -9.56
N PHE A 10 -23.40 -2.81 -9.26
CA PHE A 10 -24.16 -2.01 -10.23
C PHE A 10 -24.30 -0.56 -9.74
N LYS A 11 -24.00 0.43 -10.60
CA LYS A 11 -24.02 1.89 -10.31
C LYS A 11 -22.99 2.37 -9.27
N VAL A 12 -21.73 2.02 -9.48
CA VAL A 12 -20.60 2.63 -8.79
C VAL A 12 -20.49 4.12 -9.19
N THR A 13 -20.46 5.04 -8.24
CA THR A 13 -20.22 6.47 -8.51
C THR A 13 -18.74 6.78 -8.45
N ARG A 14 -18.23 7.46 -9.47
CA ARG A 14 -16.81 7.81 -9.61
C ARG A 14 -16.25 8.55 -8.39
N GLU A 15 -17.01 9.48 -7.84
CA GLU A 15 -16.60 10.28 -6.68
C GLU A 15 -16.37 9.40 -5.44
N HIS A 16 -17.28 8.48 -5.13
CA HIS A 16 -17.12 7.57 -4.00
C HIS A 16 -15.93 6.64 -4.21
N THR A 17 -15.79 6.04 -5.39
CA THR A 17 -14.64 5.17 -5.70
C THR A 17 -13.29 5.87 -5.55
N VAL A 18 -13.19 7.11 -6.04
CA VAL A 18 -11.97 7.89 -5.90
C VAL A 18 -11.70 8.22 -4.42
N GLY A 19 -12.75 8.57 -3.66
CA GLY A 19 -12.65 8.82 -2.21
C GLY A 19 -12.16 7.59 -1.45
N ASP A 20 -12.75 6.43 -1.70
CA ASP A 20 -12.39 5.14 -1.10
C ASP A 20 -10.95 4.75 -1.44
N ALA A 21 -10.56 4.87 -2.71
CA ALA A 21 -9.19 4.58 -3.15
C ALA A 21 -8.17 5.50 -2.48
N LYS A 22 -8.45 6.81 -2.40
CA LYS A 22 -7.61 7.77 -1.67
C LYS A 22 -7.46 7.38 -0.20
N LYS A 23 -8.57 7.04 0.46
CA LYS A 23 -8.57 6.59 1.86
C LYS A 23 -7.74 5.31 2.04
N LEU A 24 -7.91 4.32 1.17
CA LEU A 24 -7.19 3.06 1.22
C LEU A 24 -5.67 3.24 1.05
N LEU A 25 -5.27 4.04 0.06
CA LEU A 25 -3.86 4.35 -0.17
C LEU A 25 -3.27 5.14 1.00
N MET A 26 -4.03 6.08 1.57
CA MET A 26 -3.59 6.81 2.76
C MET A 26 -3.37 5.89 3.96
N MET A 27 -4.30 4.98 4.24
CA MET A 27 -4.11 3.97 5.31
C MET A 27 -2.87 3.10 5.05
N SER A 28 -2.56 2.82 3.79
CA SER A 28 -1.36 2.05 3.41
C SER A 28 -0.07 2.84 3.67
N VAL A 29 -0.07 4.14 3.39
CA VAL A 29 1.02 5.06 3.73
C VAL A 29 1.19 5.17 5.25
N CYS A 30 0.11 5.36 6.01
CA CYS A 30 0.16 5.39 7.48
C CYS A 30 0.75 4.09 8.06
N SER A 31 0.32 2.93 7.54
CA SER A 31 0.85 1.63 7.96
C SER A 31 2.35 1.49 7.63
N LEU A 32 2.80 2.04 6.51
CA LEU A 32 4.22 2.06 6.15
C LEU A 32 5.00 2.96 7.10
N CYS A 33 4.50 4.17 7.35
CA CYS A 33 5.10 5.12 8.29
C CYS A 33 5.21 4.53 9.69
N GLN A 34 4.19 3.80 10.17
CA GLN A 34 4.24 3.10 11.46
C GLN A 34 5.33 2.01 11.47
N THR A 35 5.42 1.21 10.41
CA THR A 35 6.42 0.14 10.29
C THR A 35 7.84 0.71 10.30
N LEU A 36 8.08 1.78 9.53
CA LEU A 36 9.36 2.46 9.44
C LEU A 36 9.65 3.28 10.71
N GLY A 37 8.64 3.86 11.34
CA GLY A 37 8.72 4.62 12.59
C GLY A 37 9.13 3.77 13.79
N ASN A 38 8.88 2.45 13.75
CA ASN A 38 9.43 1.52 14.73
C ASN A 38 10.92 1.18 14.48
N ASN A 39 11.52 1.68 13.40
CA ASN A 39 12.86 1.34 12.91
C ASN A 39 13.64 2.58 12.39
N LEU A 40 13.55 3.69 13.12
CA LEU A 40 14.09 5.00 12.70
C LEU A 40 15.59 5.04 12.39
N ASP A 41 16.37 4.15 13.01
CA ASP A 41 17.83 4.07 12.85
C ASP A 41 18.29 3.14 11.73
N CYS A 42 17.33 2.53 11.02
CA CYS A 42 17.60 1.75 9.83
C CYS A 42 18.08 2.66 8.69
N SER A 43 18.89 2.10 7.81
CA SER A 43 19.32 2.75 6.57
C SER A 43 18.14 2.94 5.62
N VAL A 44 18.06 4.09 4.95
CA VAL A 44 17.03 4.36 3.95
C VAL A 44 17.01 3.34 2.81
N GLU A 45 18.16 2.77 2.45
CA GLU A 45 18.28 1.75 1.39
C GLU A 45 17.38 0.54 1.69
N ILE A 46 17.42 0.04 2.93
CA ILE A 46 16.54 -1.06 3.38
C ILE A 46 15.09 -0.58 3.44
N ALA A 47 14.85 0.64 3.96
CA ALA A 47 13.50 1.18 4.12
C ALA A 47 12.73 1.33 2.80
N LYS A 48 13.43 1.69 1.70
CA LYS A 48 12.85 1.78 0.35
C LYS A 48 12.36 0.43 -0.19
N GLU A 49 12.90 -0.68 0.31
CA GLU A 49 12.47 -2.03 -0.07
C GLU A 49 11.23 -2.50 0.71
N ILE A 50 10.92 -1.85 1.85
CA ILE A 50 9.75 -2.16 2.65
C ILE A 50 8.48 -1.65 1.96
N LYS A 51 7.50 -2.53 1.88
CA LYS A 51 6.20 -2.26 1.24
C LYS A 51 5.06 -2.59 2.17
N THR A 52 4.02 -1.77 2.11
CA THR A 52 2.68 -2.14 2.56
C THR A 52 1.79 -2.48 1.39
N TYR A 53 0.75 -3.26 1.64
CA TYR A 53 -0.16 -3.74 0.61
C TYR A 53 -1.61 -3.42 0.95
N SER A 54 -2.38 -3.16 -0.08
CA SER A 54 -3.82 -2.96 0.01
C SER A 54 -4.56 -3.56 -1.17
N ILE A 55 -5.81 -3.96 -0.93
CA ILE A 55 -6.69 -4.51 -1.94
C ILE A 55 -7.84 -3.54 -2.17
N GLN A 56 -8.02 -3.11 -3.42
CA GLN A 56 -9.20 -2.36 -3.84
C GLN A 56 -10.10 -3.26 -4.67
N ILE A 57 -11.39 -3.27 -4.35
CA ILE A 57 -12.41 -3.87 -5.21
C ILE A 57 -13.29 -2.76 -5.78
N ILE A 58 -13.40 -2.68 -7.10
CA ILE A 58 -14.27 -1.73 -7.81
C ILE A 58 -15.18 -2.53 -8.73
N GLY A 59 -16.47 -2.60 -8.43
CA GLY A 59 -17.38 -3.53 -9.11
C GLY A 59 -16.91 -4.97 -8.93
N ASP A 60 -16.55 -5.63 -10.03
CA ASP A 60 -15.97 -6.98 -10.06
C ASP A 60 -14.45 -7.00 -10.26
N HIS A 61 -13.79 -5.85 -10.34
CA HIS A 61 -12.34 -5.75 -10.46
C HIS A 61 -11.67 -5.78 -9.09
N LEU A 62 -10.87 -6.81 -8.84
CA LEU A 62 -10.00 -6.98 -7.67
C LEU A 62 -8.59 -6.52 -8.04
N MET A 63 -8.02 -5.55 -7.32
CA MET A 63 -6.68 -4.99 -7.55
C MET A 63 -5.83 -5.05 -6.29
N LEU A 64 -4.56 -5.44 -6.41
CA LEU A 64 -3.56 -5.40 -5.34
C LEU A 64 -2.62 -4.22 -5.57
N PHE A 65 -2.56 -3.30 -4.61
CA PHE A 65 -1.61 -2.21 -4.60
C PHE A 65 -0.47 -2.47 -3.62
N SER A 66 0.71 -2.00 -3.96
CA SER A 66 1.84 -1.86 -3.03
C SER A 66 2.18 -0.40 -2.85
N VAL A 67 2.55 -0.02 -1.62
CA VAL A 67 3.03 1.32 -1.27
C VAL A 67 4.43 1.23 -0.68
N SER A 68 5.35 2.06 -1.18
CA SER A 68 6.74 2.14 -0.72
C SER A 68 7.23 3.57 -0.60
N LEU A 69 8.27 3.79 0.21
CA LEU A 69 9.02 5.05 0.27
C LEU A 69 9.98 5.12 -0.93
N ILE A 70 9.99 6.22 -1.69
CA ILE A 70 10.88 6.39 -2.85
C ILE A 70 11.91 7.51 -2.67
N ASP A 71 11.53 8.53 -1.90
CA ASP A 71 12.32 9.72 -1.61
C ASP A 71 11.88 10.29 -0.26
N LYS A 72 12.56 11.30 0.25
CA LYS A 72 12.16 12.02 1.48
C LYS A 72 10.70 12.44 1.36
N GLU A 73 9.86 11.95 2.28
CA GLU A 73 8.42 12.25 2.37
C GLU A 73 7.60 11.90 1.11
N LYS A 74 8.18 11.15 0.15
CA LYS A 74 7.48 10.75 -1.09
C LYS A 74 7.24 9.26 -1.11
N PHE A 75 5.99 8.92 -1.39
CA PHE A 75 5.51 7.54 -1.47
C PHE A 75 5.07 7.21 -2.88
N LEU A 76 5.27 5.95 -3.27
CA LEU A 76 4.81 5.42 -4.55
C LEU A 76 3.79 4.32 -4.30
N ALA A 77 2.63 4.43 -4.93
CA ALA A 77 1.63 3.37 -5.00
C ALA A 77 1.69 2.72 -6.39
N VAL A 78 1.76 1.38 -6.45
CA VAL A 78 1.83 0.61 -7.71
C VAL A 78 0.83 -0.53 -7.66
N GLU A 79 0.02 -0.68 -8.72
CA GLU A 79 -0.79 -1.88 -8.92
C GLU A 79 0.12 -3.06 -9.30
N LEU A 80 0.09 -4.13 -8.52
CA LEU A 80 0.93 -5.30 -8.74
C LEU A 80 0.25 -6.38 -9.58
N VAL A 81 -1.06 -6.53 -9.42
CA VAL A 81 -1.88 -7.52 -10.11
C VAL A 81 -3.34 -7.15 -9.95
N SER A 82 -4.14 -7.49 -10.94
CA SER A 82 -5.59 -7.41 -10.89
C SER A 82 -6.27 -8.60 -11.57
N CYS A 83 -7.51 -8.88 -11.18
CA CYS A 83 -8.35 -9.89 -11.79
C CYS A 83 -9.83 -9.58 -11.64
N LEU A 84 -10.67 -10.21 -12.46
CA LEU A 84 -12.12 -10.17 -12.33
C LEU A 84 -12.62 -11.23 -11.36
N ILE A 85 -13.58 -10.86 -10.51
CA ILE A 85 -14.31 -11.77 -9.64
C ILE A 85 -15.46 -12.39 -10.46
N PRO A 86 -15.46 -13.71 -10.71
CA PRO A 86 -16.53 -14.36 -11.44
C PRO A 86 -17.78 -14.47 -10.57
N PHE A 87 -18.85 -13.79 -10.97
CA PHE A 87 -20.17 -13.89 -10.33
C PHE A 87 -21.13 -14.85 -11.06
N SER A 88 -20.66 -15.57 -12.09
CA SER A 88 -21.43 -16.58 -12.82
C SER A 88 -20.64 -17.89 -13.00
N PHE A 89 -21.35 -19.01 -13.15
CA PHE A 89 -20.73 -20.33 -13.36
C PHE A 89 -20.00 -20.42 -14.71
N ASP A 90 -20.46 -19.71 -15.74
CA ASP A 90 -19.80 -19.67 -17.05
C ASP A 90 -18.44 -18.94 -17.00
N ALA A 91 -18.20 -18.18 -15.93
CA ALA A 91 -16.96 -17.46 -15.66
C ALA A 91 -15.93 -18.31 -14.89
N ILE A 92 -16.08 -19.65 -14.84
CA ILE A 92 -15.18 -20.53 -14.08
C ILE A 92 -13.70 -20.39 -14.46
N HIS A 93 -13.42 -20.05 -15.71
CA HIS A 93 -12.06 -19.82 -16.22
C HIS A 93 -11.36 -18.60 -15.58
N TYR A 94 -12.09 -17.69 -14.93
CA TYR A 94 -11.51 -16.57 -14.19
C TYR A 94 -10.95 -16.98 -12.81
N TYR A 95 -11.34 -18.13 -12.24
CA TYR A 95 -10.82 -18.58 -10.95
C TYR A 95 -9.31 -18.80 -10.98
N THR A 96 -8.73 -19.23 -12.11
CA THR A 96 -7.27 -19.31 -12.24
C THR A 96 -6.61 -17.95 -12.02
N LYS A 97 -7.21 -16.85 -12.49
CA LYS A 97 -6.69 -15.49 -12.26
C LYS A 97 -6.81 -15.10 -10.78
N ILE A 98 -7.88 -15.50 -10.10
CA ILE A 98 -8.02 -15.31 -8.64
C ILE A 98 -6.94 -16.08 -7.87
N PHE A 99 -6.71 -17.35 -8.21
CA PHE A 99 -5.66 -18.13 -7.54
C PHE A 99 -4.27 -17.52 -7.78
N ASN A 100 -3.99 -17.04 -8.99
CA ASN A 100 -2.76 -16.32 -9.30
C ASN A 100 -2.65 -15.01 -8.51
N PHE A 101 -3.75 -14.28 -8.32
CA PHE A 101 -3.81 -13.07 -7.49
C PHE A 101 -3.41 -13.37 -6.04
N PHE A 102 -3.99 -14.40 -5.41
CA PHE A 102 -3.63 -14.80 -4.05
C PHE A 102 -2.21 -15.37 -3.94
N MET A 103 -1.74 -16.08 -4.98
CA MET A 103 -0.36 -16.55 -5.04
C MET A 103 0.62 -15.37 -5.10
N ARG A 104 0.26 -14.29 -5.80
CA ARG A 104 1.04 -13.05 -5.82
C ARG A 104 1.12 -12.42 -4.44
N ILE A 105 -0.01 -12.30 -3.72
CA ILE A 105 -0.06 -11.79 -2.34
C ILE A 105 0.88 -12.60 -1.44
N ARG A 106 0.76 -13.93 -1.46
CA ARG A 106 1.61 -14.82 -0.65
C ARG A 106 3.09 -14.58 -0.93
N THR A 107 3.46 -14.48 -2.21
CA THR A 107 4.85 -14.26 -2.62
C THR A 107 5.40 -12.94 -2.08
N GLU A 108 4.62 -11.86 -2.23
CA GLU A 108 4.98 -10.54 -1.73
C GLU A 108 5.09 -10.50 -0.20
N PHE A 109 4.23 -11.22 0.53
CA PHE A 109 4.29 -11.31 1.99
C PHE A 109 5.53 -12.06 2.48
N VAL A 110 5.87 -13.18 1.86
CA VAL A 110 7.09 -13.94 2.20
C VAL A 110 8.34 -13.09 1.93
N ASN A 111 8.35 -12.29 0.87
CA ASN A 111 9.46 -11.39 0.59
C ASN A 111 9.56 -10.26 1.62
N GLN A 112 8.43 -9.64 1.98
CA GLN A 112 8.41 -8.59 3.00
C GLN A 112 8.75 -9.09 4.40
N GLU A 113 8.38 -10.33 4.75
CA GLU A 113 8.80 -10.93 6.02
C GLU A 113 10.32 -11.01 6.12
N LYS A 114 11.00 -11.46 5.05
CA LYS A 114 12.48 -11.53 5.01
C LYS A 114 13.11 -10.15 5.12
N LEU A 115 12.58 -9.16 4.40
CA LEU A 115 13.07 -7.78 4.43
C LEU A 115 12.86 -7.12 5.80
N GLN A 116 11.70 -7.32 6.42
CA GLN A 116 11.44 -6.81 7.76
C GLN A 116 12.36 -7.45 8.80
N ARG A 117 12.62 -8.77 8.73
CA ARG A 117 13.62 -9.41 9.60
C ARG A 117 15.01 -8.82 9.41
N LYS A 118 15.41 -8.51 8.16
CA LYS A 118 16.67 -7.83 7.86
C LYS A 118 16.69 -6.41 8.44
N MET A 119 15.59 -5.66 8.36
CA MET A 119 15.44 -4.34 8.96
C MET A 119 15.61 -4.41 10.50
N TYR A 120 14.89 -5.32 11.17
CA TYR A 120 14.95 -5.48 12.63
C TYR A 120 16.33 -5.96 13.14
N SER A 121 17.07 -6.71 12.33
CA SER A 121 18.40 -7.22 12.69
C SER A 121 19.54 -6.30 12.20
N SER A 122 19.23 -5.27 11.43
CA SER A 122 20.25 -4.36 10.90
C SER A 122 20.84 -3.54 12.03
N ALA A 123 22.15 -3.67 12.24
CA ALA A 123 22.87 -2.75 13.10
C ALA A 123 22.87 -1.35 12.46
N PRO A 124 22.84 -0.28 13.27
CA PRO A 124 23.00 1.07 12.74
C PRO A 124 24.35 1.16 12.01
N VAL A 125 24.31 1.34 10.69
CA VAL A 125 25.53 1.63 9.93
C VAL A 125 25.88 3.09 10.15
N ASP A 126 27.06 3.34 10.71
CA ASP A 126 27.57 4.69 10.94
C ASP A 126 27.74 5.40 9.59
N ASN A 127 27.29 6.66 9.48
CA ASN A 127 27.23 7.49 8.26
C ASN A 127 26.18 7.14 7.19
N SER A 128 25.26 6.19 7.42
CA SER A 128 24.11 5.98 6.52
C SER A 128 22.98 6.99 6.77
N VAL A 129 22.30 7.44 5.71
CA VAL A 129 21.09 8.25 5.85
C VAL A 129 20.01 7.42 6.53
N LYS A 130 19.38 7.99 7.56
CA LYS A 130 18.48 7.25 8.43
C LYS A 130 17.03 7.50 8.05
N VAL A 131 16.18 6.54 8.38
CA VAL A 131 14.73 6.64 8.18
C VAL A 131 14.14 7.88 8.87
N ARG A 132 14.64 8.26 10.06
CA ARG A 132 14.23 9.49 10.77
C ARG A 132 14.41 10.78 9.95
N ASP A 133 15.34 10.81 9.02
CA ASP A 133 15.60 12.00 8.19
C ASP A 133 14.63 12.11 7.00
N TRP A 134 13.91 11.02 6.73
CA TRP A 134 13.08 10.81 5.53
C TRP A 134 11.59 10.73 5.83
N LEU A 135 11.21 10.33 7.04
CA LEU A 135 9.82 10.33 7.49
C LEU A 135 9.48 11.72 8.05
N LEU A 136 8.39 12.31 7.55
CA LEU A 136 7.64 13.30 8.32
C LEU A 136 6.99 12.56 9.50
N LEU A 137 7.68 12.56 10.64
CA LEU A 137 7.03 12.29 11.92
C LEU A 137 6.31 13.58 12.30
N PRO A 138 4.97 13.62 12.31
CA PRO A 138 4.27 14.80 12.79
C PRO A 138 4.61 14.98 14.27
N ASP A 139 4.91 16.21 14.69
CA ASP A 139 5.25 16.51 16.08
C ASP A 139 4.12 16.13 17.06
N ASP A 140 2.86 15.94 16.62
CA ASP A 140 1.76 15.62 17.54
C ASP A 140 0.41 15.09 16.95
N TYR A 141 0.34 14.56 15.72
CA TYR A 141 -0.97 14.15 15.18
C TYR A 141 -0.90 12.90 14.31
N PHE A 142 -1.38 11.76 14.82
CA PHE A 142 -2.16 10.76 14.05
C PHE A 142 -2.79 9.71 14.98
N PHE A 143 -3.73 10.14 15.81
CA PHE A 143 -4.83 9.28 16.24
C PHE A 143 -6.12 10.14 16.19
N TYR A 144 -7.03 9.78 15.28
CA TYR A 144 -8.45 10.19 15.19
C TYR A 144 -8.94 11.34 14.30
N ASP A 145 -8.13 12.28 13.79
CA ASP A 145 -8.67 13.29 12.85
C ASP A 145 -8.05 13.21 11.46
N LEU A 146 -8.66 12.37 10.61
CA LEU A 146 -8.50 12.45 9.15
C LEU A 146 -9.11 13.77 8.64
N LYS A 147 -8.39 14.88 8.78
CA LYS A 147 -8.66 16.02 7.90
C LYS A 147 -8.39 15.58 6.46
N PRO A 148 -9.32 15.84 5.52
CA PRO A 148 -9.07 15.54 4.12
C PRO A 148 -7.78 16.23 3.70
N LEU A 149 -6.88 15.47 3.07
CA LEU A 149 -5.73 16.07 2.40
C LEU A 149 -6.24 17.16 1.44
N PRO A 150 -5.58 18.31 1.36
CA PRO A 150 -5.93 19.33 0.38
C PRO A 150 -5.96 18.71 -1.02
N GLU A 151 -6.96 19.10 -1.82
CA GLU A 151 -7.35 18.46 -3.08
C GLU A 151 -6.24 18.37 -4.15
N ASN A 152 -5.06 18.94 -3.91
CA ASN A 152 -3.90 18.94 -4.79
C ASN A 152 -2.95 17.75 -4.57
N ILE A 153 -3.45 16.51 -4.63
CA ILE A 153 -2.57 15.38 -5.03
C ILE A 153 -2.59 15.32 -6.56
N ASP A 154 -2.01 16.34 -7.17
CA ASP A 154 -1.73 16.31 -8.60
C ASP A 154 -0.57 15.35 -8.83
N LYS A 155 -0.90 14.18 -9.40
CA LYS A 155 -0.04 13.06 -9.82
C LYS A 155 0.12 11.95 -8.79
N ILE A 156 -0.91 11.10 -8.71
CA ILE A 156 -0.65 9.67 -8.66
C ILE A 156 -0.22 9.28 -10.08
N ILE A 157 1.08 9.08 -10.30
CA ILE A 157 1.56 8.47 -11.54
C ILE A 157 1.20 6.99 -11.46
N VAL A 158 0.13 6.61 -12.15
CA VAL A 158 -0.16 5.22 -12.49
C VAL A 158 0.74 4.90 -13.68
N ILE A 159 1.79 4.12 -13.44
CA ILE A 159 2.64 3.54 -14.50
C ILE A 159 2.08 2.17 -14.85
#